data_AF-A0A0E3ZDZ2-F1
#
_entry.id   AF-A0A0E3ZDZ2-F1
#
_cell.length_a   1.000
_cell.length_b   1.000
_cell.length_c   1.000
_cell.angle_alpha   90.00
_cell.angle_beta   90.00
_cell.angle_gamma   90.00
#
_symmetry.space_group_name_H-M   'P 1'
#
loop_
_entity.id
_entity.type
_entity.pdbx_description
1 polymer ?
#
loop_
_entity_poly.entity_id
_entity_poly.type
_entity_poly.pdbx_seq_one_letter_code
_entity_poly.pdbx_strand_id
1 'polypeptide(L)'
;MKNQDNIFDKIMLAIGVLLLVLFWVQFPAMPTVEEHHYASYTSGEINTTHTSKWTYMKPDKGLSPRQVISIQLSALQQNDPADSGVITLFNFSSPTNRVHLGPLNHFRLMVREPAYRTILNFKSYKTGQLVVSGRNAYQLVLIEAADGKQEAFMFILTKQRKGTYKDCWMTEGIARVEEAPMTSRL
;
A
#
# COMPACT_ATOMS: atom_id res chain seq x y z
N MET A 1 46.78 -29.10 18.21
CA MET A 1 45.49 -28.71 17.58
C MET A 1 45.39 -27.19 17.49
N LYS A 2 46.13 -26.54 16.57
CA LYS A 2 46.00 -25.08 16.32
C LYS A 2 46.19 -24.70 14.84
N ASN A 3 46.42 -25.71 13.98
CA ASN A 3 46.75 -25.50 12.57
C ASN A 3 45.60 -25.88 11.63
N GLN A 4 44.61 -26.66 12.11
CA GLN A 4 43.41 -26.98 11.31
C GLN A 4 42.39 -25.83 11.33
N ASP A 5 42.25 -25.12 12.46
CA ASP A 5 41.30 -23.99 12.57
C ASP A 5 41.64 -22.85 11.60
N ASN A 6 42.94 -22.53 11.44
CA ASN A 6 43.42 -21.54 10.46
C ASN A 6 43.15 -21.95 9.00
N ILE A 7 43.03 -23.25 8.72
CA ILE A 7 42.74 -23.77 7.39
C ILE A 7 41.24 -23.70 7.13
N PHE A 8 40.41 -24.11 8.10
CA PHE A 8 38.96 -24.02 8.00
C PHE A 8 38.46 -22.58 7.91
N ASP A 9 39.02 -21.64 8.67
CA ASP A 9 38.65 -20.21 8.60
C ASP A 9 38.98 -19.60 7.24
N LYS A 10 40.14 -19.94 6.66
CA LYS A 10 40.51 -19.49 5.31
C LYS A 10 39.62 -20.10 4.24
N ILE A 11 39.22 -21.35 4.39
CA ILE A 11 38.30 -22.02 3.48
C ILE A 11 36.89 -21.41 3.59
N MET A 12 36.40 -21.15 4.80
CA MET A 12 35.11 -20.49 5.03
C MET A 12 35.10 -19.05 4.51
N LEU A 13 36.18 -18.29 4.67
CA LEU A 13 36.33 -16.95 4.08
C LEU A 13 36.33 -17.01 2.55
N ALA A 14 37.09 -17.93 1.95
CA ALA A 14 37.16 -18.09 0.51
C ALA A 14 35.81 -18.52 -0.09
N ILE A 15 35.11 -19.44 0.57
CA ILE A 15 33.75 -19.87 0.18
C ILE A 15 32.75 -18.73 0.36
N GLY A 16 32.82 -17.96 1.45
CA GLY A 16 31.95 -16.81 1.67
C GLY A 16 32.13 -15.72 0.61
N VAL A 17 33.38 -15.41 0.25
CA VAL A 17 33.68 -14.46 -0.83
C VAL A 17 33.23 -15.02 -2.19
N LEU A 18 33.44 -16.30 -2.47
CA LEU A 18 32.97 -16.95 -3.69
C LEU A 18 31.44 -16.91 -3.79
N LEU A 19 30.73 -17.19 -2.69
CA LEU A 19 29.27 -17.13 -2.63
C LEU A 19 28.75 -15.68 -2.77
N LEU A 20 29.45 -14.69 -2.19
CA LEU A 20 29.14 -13.28 -2.39
C LEU A 20 29.31 -12.87 -3.86
N VAL A 21 30.39 -13.29 -4.51
CA VAL A 21 30.62 -13.03 -5.93
C VAL A 21 29.58 -13.73 -6.80
N LEU A 22 29.25 -15.00 -6.50
CA LEU A 22 28.19 -15.75 -7.21
C LEU A 22 26.81 -15.12 -7.01
N PHE A 23 26.50 -14.63 -5.80
CA PHE A 23 25.25 -13.93 -5.50
C PHE A 23 25.16 -12.57 -6.22
N TRP A 24 26.28 -11.87 -6.41
CA TRP A 24 26.37 -10.66 -7.26
C TRP A 24 26.23 -10.97 -8.76
N VAL A 25 26.59 -12.18 -9.21
CA VAL A 25 26.49 -12.60 -10.62
C VAL A 25 25.10 -13.17 -10.97
N GLN A 26 24.33 -13.65 -9.97
CA GLN A 26 22.96 -14.16 -10.20
C GLN A 26 21.87 -13.07 -10.27
N PHE A 27 22.19 -11.80 -10.03
CA PHE A 27 21.27 -10.68 -10.26
C PHE A 27 21.90 -9.56 -11.10
N PRO A 28 21.87 -9.69 -12.43
CA PRO A 28 21.69 -8.53 -13.29
C PRO A 28 20.47 -8.75 -14.18
N ALA A 29 19.32 -8.31 -13.69
CA ALA A 29 18.41 -7.55 -14.52
C ALA A 29 18.08 -6.29 -13.73
N MET A 30 18.83 -5.23 -14.00
CA MET A 30 18.20 -3.91 -13.92
C MET A 30 16.87 -4.04 -14.67
N PRO A 31 15.72 -3.57 -14.14
CA PRO A 31 14.58 -3.40 -15.02
C PRO A 31 15.09 -2.53 -16.16
N THR A 32 15.12 -3.11 -17.36
CA THR A 32 15.36 -2.36 -18.57
C THR A 32 14.37 -1.21 -18.51
N VAL A 33 14.88 0.01 -18.67
CA VAL A 33 14.03 1.15 -19.00
C VAL A 33 13.57 0.90 -20.43
N GLU A 34 12.73 -0.12 -20.63
CA GLU A 34 11.92 -0.25 -21.82
C GLU A 34 10.74 0.70 -21.63
N GLU A 35 10.97 1.89 -22.19
CA GLU A 35 10.01 2.74 -22.85
C GLU A 35 8.62 2.88 -22.24
N HIS A 36 8.42 4.11 -21.77
CA HIS A 36 7.16 4.78 -21.54
C HIS A 36 6.11 4.51 -22.64
N HIS A 37 5.39 3.41 -22.50
CA HIS A 37 4.09 3.18 -23.13
C HIS A 37 3.07 2.81 -22.05
N TYR A 38 2.84 3.72 -21.10
CA TYR A 38 1.46 3.84 -20.62
C TYR A 38 0.69 4.40 -21.79
N ALA A 39 -0.10 3.53 -22.43
CA ALA A 39 -0.93 3.84 -23.57
C ALA A 39 -1.44 5.29 -23.52
N SER A 40 -1.06 6.07 -24.53
CA SER A 40 -1.94 7.11 -25.03
C SER A 40 -3.25 6.42 -25.37
N TYR A 41 -4.23 6.50 -24.49
CA TYR A 41 -5.61 6.37 -24.91
C TYR A 41 -5.91 7.63 -25.71
N THR A 42 -5.64 7.55 -27.01
CA THR A 42 -6.47 8.26 -27.97
C THR A 42 -7.88 7.73 -27.73
N SER A 43 -8.66 8.47 -26.95
CA SER A 43 -10.11 8.40 -27.00
C SER A 43 -10.49 8.83 -28.41
N GLY A 44 -10.48 7.87 -29.32
CA GLY A 44 -11.28 7.95 -30.53
C GLY A 44 -12.71 8.22 -30.08
N GLU A 45 -13.30 9.25 -30.66
CA GLU A 45 -14.67 9.67 -30.42
C GLU A 45 -15.61 8.47 -30.51
N ILE A 46 -16.17 8.09 -29.37
CA ILE A 46 -17.50 7.51 -29.31
C ILE A 46 -18.25 8.34 -28.30
N ASN A 47 -19.10 9.23 -28.84
CA ASN A 47 -20.17 9.87 -28.09
C ASN A 47 -21.01 8.79 -27.41
N THR A 48 -20.86 8.64 -26.09
CA THR A 48 -21.96 8.29 -25.21
C THR A 48 -21.59 8.67 -23.78
N THR A 49 -22.40 9.55 -23.23
CA THR A 49 -22.38 10.13 -21.90
C THR A 49 -22.34 9.05 -20.81
N HIS A 50 -21.17 8.81 -20.23
CA HIS A 50 -21.03 8.22 -18.89
C HIS A 50 -19.70 8.71 -18.28
N THR A 51 -19.66 10.00 -17.93
CA THR A 51 -18.56 10.55 -17.15
C THR A 51 -18.63 9.96 -15.75
N SER A 52 -17.72 9.03 -15.42
CA SER A 52 -17.44 8.75 -14.01
C SER A 52 -17.04 10.07 -13.36
N LYS A 53 -17.88 10.60 -12.48
CA LYS A 53 -17.79 11.95 -11.88
C LYS A 53 -16.49 12.21 -11.08
N TRP A 54 -15.62 11.21 -10.94
CA TRP A 54 -14.39 11.29 -10.15
C TRP A 54 -13.16 11.19 -11.04
N THR A 55 -12.43 12.29 -11.17
CA THR A 55 -11.01 12.24 -11.53
C THR A 55 -10.28 11.49 -10.42
N TYR A 56 -9.70 10.32 -10.70
CA TYR A 56 -8.98 9.54 -9.70
C TYR A 56 -7.89 10.40 -9.04
N MET A 57 -7.98 10.59 -7.71
CA MET A 57 -6.98 11.37 -7.00
C MET A 57 -5.64 10.62 -6.98
N LYS A 58 -4.56 11.39 -7.01
CA LYS A 58 -3.18 10.91 -7.02
C LYS A 58 -2.40 11.53 -5.85
N PRO A 59 -1.31 10.89 -5.40
CA PRO A 59 -0.42 11.46 -4.39
C PRO A 59 0.18 12.77 -4.86
N ASP A 60 0.25 13.73 -3.94
CA ASP A 60 0.87 15.03 -4.15
C ASP A 60 1.68 15.46 -2.92
N LYS A 61 2.74 16.23 -3.13
CA LYS A 61 3.68 16.65 -2.07
C LYS A 61 3.08 17.66 -1.10
N GLY A 62 2.04 18.39 -1.53
CA GLY A 62 1.29 19.34 -0.71
C GLY A 62 0.27 18.68 0.22
N LEU A 63 -0.02 17.39 0.04
CA LEU A 63 -0.97 16.68 0.90
C LEU A 63 -0.31 16.28 2.23
N SER A 64 -0.95 16.67 3.32
CA SER A 64 -0.65 16.16 4.67
C SER A 64 -1.13 14.70 4.83
N PRO A 65 -0.57 13.93 5.79
CA PRO A 65 -1.02 12.56 6.02
C PRO A 65 -2.51 12.50 6.41
N ARG A 66 -3.02 13.51 7.12
CA ARG A 66 -4.46 13.63 7.43
C ARG A 66 -5.31 13.73 6.17
N GLN A 67 -4.91 14.57 5.22
CA GLN A 67 -5.62 14.74 3.95
C GLN A 67 -5.56 13.45 3.12
N VAL A 68 -4.41 12.78 3.06
CA VAL A 68 -4.27 11.50 2.36
C VAL A 68 -5.22 10.44 2.93
N ILE A 69 -5.33 10.32 4.26
CA ILE A 69 -6.29 9.38 4.89
C ILE A 69 -7.73 9.80 4.60
N SER A 70 -8.05 11.09 4.74
CA SER A 70 -9.40 11.61 4.48
C SER A 70 -9.85 11.36 3.04
N ILE A 71 -8.98 11.58 2.06
CA ILE A 71 -9.25 11.34 0.63
C ILE A 71 -9.61 9.87 0.41
N GLN A 72 -8.81 8.96 0.97
CA GLN A 72 -9.04 7.52 0.84
C GLN A 72 -10.34 7.10 1.51
N LEU A 73 -10.63 7.57 2.73
CA LEU A 73 -11.88 7.26 3.43
C LEU A 73 -13.10 7.74 2.65
N SER A 74 -13.09 8.99 2.18
CA SER A 74 -14.19 9.54 1.38
C SER A 74 -14.42 8.76 0.08
N ALA A 75 -13.34 8.32 -0.57
CA ALA A 75 -13.42 7.55 -1.81
C ALA A 75 -13.94 6.13 -1.58
N LEU A 76 -13.47 5.45 -0.52
CA LEU A 76 -13.91 4.10 -0.15
C LEU A 76 -15.37 4.09 0.34
N GLN A 77 -15.79 5.10 1.09
CA GLN A 77 -17.17 5.27 1.54
C GLN A 77 -18.15 5.40 0.36
N GLN A 78 -17.71 6.03 -0.73
CA GLN A 78 -18.53 6.30 -1.93
C GLN A 78 -18.07 5.47 -3.13
N ASN A 79 -17.50 4.29 -2.91
CA ASN A 79 -17.02 3.44 -3.99
C ASN A 79 -18.17 3.09 -4.96
N ASP A 80 -18.00 3.42 -6.23
CA ASP A 80 -19.01 3.18 -7.27
C ASP A 80 -18.82 1.80 -7.96
N PRO A 81 -19.74 1.36 -8.83
CA PRO A 81 -19.57 0.11 -9.58
C PRO A 81 -18.32 0.06 -10.48
N ALA A 82 -17.70 1.21 -10.78
CA ALA A 82 -16.45 1.30 -11.54
C ALA A 82 -15.20 1.18 -10.65
N ASP A 83 -15.38 1.04 -9.33
CA ASP A 83 -14.33 0.96 -8.31
C ASP A 83 -13.47 2.22 -8.16
N SER A 84 -14.07 3.40 -8.32
CA SER A 84 -13.33 4.66 -8.19
C SER A 84 -12.67 4.85 -6.81
N GLY A 85 -13.28 4.33 -5.74
CA GLY A 85 -12.72 4.32 -4.39
C GLY A 85 -11.50 3.42 -4.26
N VAL A 86 -11.60 2.20 -4.77
CA VAL A 86 -10.50 1.22 -4.78
C VAL A 86 -9.33 1.72 -5.64
N ILE A 87 -9.61 2.30 -6.81
CA ILE A 87 -8.58 2.87 -7.68
C ILE A 87 -7.87 4.04 -6.98
N THR A 88 -8.62 4.88 -6.27
CA THR A 88 -8.04 5.97 -5.47
C THR A 88 -7.13 5.43 -4.38
N LEU A 89 -7.58 4.44 -3.60
CA LEU A 89 -6.75 3.77 -2.60
C LEU A 89 -5.47 3.20 -3.22
N PHE A 90 -5.57 2.50 -4.35
CA PHE A 90 -4.42 1.95 -5.08
C PHE A 90 -3.43 3.04 -5.55
N ASN A 91 -3.94 4.19 -6.01
CA ASN A 91 -3.11 5.33 -6.39
C ASN A 91 -2.31 5.87 -5.20
N PHE A 92 -2.88 5.85 -3.99
CA PHE A 92 -2.19 6.27 -2.77
C PHE A 92 -1.29 5.20 -2.14
N SER A 93 -1.39 3.94 -2.53
CA SER A 93 -0.47 2.88 -2.07
C SER A 93 0.97 3.15 -2.50
N SER A 94 1.91 3.06 -1.55
CA SER A 94 3.35 3.28 -1.79
C SER A 94 3.89 2.29 -2.83
N PRO A 95 5.00 2.60 -3.53
CA PRO A 95 5.61 1.65 -4.47
C PRO A 95 5.92 0.30 -3.82
N THR A 96 6.44 0.30 -2.59
CA THR A 96 6.70 -0.93 -1.82
C THR A 96 5.41 -1.68 -1.51
N ASN A 97 4.36 -0.99 -1.06
CA ASN A 97 3.07 -1.63 -0.78
C ASN A 97 2.46 -2.24 -2.06
N ARG A 98 2.54 -1.56 -3.21
CA ARG A 98 2.02 -2.07 -4.49
C ARG A 98 2.68 -3.39 -4.94
N VAL A 99 3.94 -3.64 -4.57
CA VAL A 99 4.58 -4.95 -4.83
C VAL A 99 3.82 -6.07 -4.12
N HIS A 100 3.32 -5.82 -2.91
CA HIS A 100 2.56 -6.79 -2.12
C HIS A 100 1.09 -6.89 -2.59
N LEU A 101 0.48 -5.77 -3.00
CA LEU A 101 -0.90 -5.74 -3.49
C LEU A 101 -1.05 -6.35 -4.90
N GLY A 102 0.04 -6.44 -5.67
CA GLY A 102 0.01 -6.86 -7.06
C GLY A 102 -0.69 -5.84 -7.99
N PRO A 103 -1.00 -6.25 -9.23
CA PRO A 103 -1.69 -5.40 -10.20
C PRO A 103 -3.07 -4.94 -9.71
N LEU A 104 -3.58 -3.82 -10.23
CA LEU A 104 -4.87 -3.26 -9.82
C LEU A 104 -6.03 -4.27 -9.88
N ASN A 105 -6.05 -5.16 -10.88
CA ASN A 105 -7.08 -6.20 -10.98
C ASN A 105 -7.03 -7.19 -9.81
N HIS A 106 -5.84 -7.56 -9.35
CA HIS A 106 -5.67 -8.38 -8.15
C HIS A 106 -6.16 -7.62 -6.92
N PHE A 107 -5.76 -6.34 -6.79
CA PHE A 107 -6.19 -5.49 -5.68
C PHE A 107 -7.72 -5.35 -5.60
N ARG A 108 -8.41 -5.20 -6.73
CA ARG A 108 -9.88 -5.15 -6.81
C ARG A 108 -10.56 -6.42 -6.29
N LEU A 109 -9.95 -7.59 -6.48
CA LEU A 109 -10.45 -8.84 -5.93
C LEU A 109 -10.23 -8.89 -4.41
N MET A 110 -9.01 -8.57 -3.97
CA MET A 110 -8.63 -8.63 -2.56
C MET A 110 -9.51 -7.77 -1.65
N VAL A 111 -9.83 -6.53 -2.05
CA VAL A 111 -10.69 -5.64 -1.23
C VAL A 111 -12.14 -6.12 -1.12
N ARG A 112 -12.57 -7.08 -1.94
CA ARG A 112 -13.93 -7.65 -1.92
C ARG A 112 -14.02 -8.91 -1.07
N GLU A 113 -12.88 -9.48 -0.67
CA GLU A 113 -12.83 -10.63 0.23
C GLU A 113 -13.52 -10.31 1.56
N PRO A 114 -14.17 -11.28 2.22
CA PRO A 114 -14.93 -11.04 3.44
C PRO A 114 -14.15 -10.30 4.54
N ALA A 115 -12.84 -10.54 4.62
CA ALA A 115 -11.95 -9.92 5.61
C ALA A 115 -11.78 -8.40 5.43
N TYR A 116 -12.01 -7.87 4.23
CA TYR A 116 -11.77 -6.45 3.90
C TYR A 116 -13.02 -5.73 3.38
N ARG A 117 -14.08 -6.47 3.02
CA ARG A 117 -15.28 -5.93 2.38
C ARG A 117 -15.92 -4.77 3.14
N THR A 118 -15.80 -4.76 4.47
CA THR A 118 -16.32 -3.70 5.37
C THR A 118 -15.69 -2.34 5.13
N ILE A 119 -14.50 -2.28 4.50
CA ILE A 119 -13.84 -1.01 4.16
C ILE A 119 -14.52 -0.27 3.00
N LEU A 120 -15.40 -0.94 2.25
CA LEU A 120 -16.11 -0.36 1.11
C LEU A 120 -17.54 0.01 1.49
N ASN A 121 -18.01 1.15 0.99
CA ASN A 121 -19.41 1.58 1.10
C ASN A 121 -19.97 1.55 2.52
N PHE A 122 -19.12 1.84 3.51
CA PHE A 122 -19.53 1.88 4.90
C PHE A 122 -20.45 3.06 5.20
N LYS A 123 -21.23 2.95 6.27
CA LYS A 123 -22.24 3.94 6.66
C LYS A 123 -21.60 5.17 7.29
N SER A 124 -20.70 4.97 8.24
CA SER A 124 -20.05 6.05 8.98
C SER A 124 -18.63 5.65 9.40
N TYR A 125 -17.83 6.62 9.81
CA TYR A 125 -16.52 6.36 10.42
C TYR A 125 -16.19 7.38 11.50
N LYS A 126 -15.36 6.97 12.46
CA LYS A 126 -14.72 7.83 13.45
C LYS A 126 -13.21 7.68 13.33
N THR A 127 -12.47 8.76 13.56
CA THR A 127 -11.00 8.72 13.53
C THR A 127 -10.44 8.96 14.92
N GLY A 128 -9.42 8.18 15.28
CA GLY A 128 -8.58 8.44 16.44
C GLY A 128 -7.58 9.56 16.17
N GLN A 129 -6.72 9.82 17.17
CA GLN A 129 -5.64 10.77 17.03
C GLN A 129 -4.69 10.36 15.91
N LEU A 130 -4.32 11.31 15.06
CA LEU A 130 -3.26 11.14 14.08
C LEU A 130 -1.91 11.31 14.78
N VAL A 131 -1.09 10.26 14.75
CA VAL A 131 0.28 10.29 15.28
C VAL A 131 1.25 10.41 14.12
N VAL A 132 2.09 11.44 14.12
CA VAL A 132 3.15 11.63 13.12
C VAL A 132 4.50 11.55 13.82
N SER A 133 5.37 10.65 13.35
CA SER A 133 6.73 10.49 13.86
C SER A 133 7.72 10.42 12.70
N GLY A 134 8.47 11.51 12.52
CA GLY A 134 9.39 11.68 11.40
C GLY A 134 8.68 11.57 10.05
N ARG A 135 8.97 10.49 9.31
CA ARG A 135 8.37 10.20 7.99
C ARG A 135 7.23 9.19 8.06
N ASN A 136 6.79 8.80 9.25
CA ASN A 136 5.70 7.84 9.43
C ASN A 136 4.48 8.56 10.03
N ALA A 137 3.29 8.11 9.65
CA ALA A 137 2.03 8.57 10.22
C ALA A 137 1.08 7.39 10.42
N TYR A 138 0.36 7.41 11.53
CA TYR A 138 -0.55 6.35 11.95
C TYR A 138 -1.88 6.95 12.38
N GLN A 139 -2.99 6.36 11.94
CA GLN A 139 -4.31 6.75 12.43
C GLN A 139 -5.24 5.55 12.52
N LEU A 140 -5.83 5.38 13.70
CA LEU A 140 -6.91 4.42 13.90
C LEU A 140 -8.20 4.99 13.31
N VAL A 141 -8.95 4.16 12.58
CA VAL A 141 -10.24 4.49 12.01
C VAL A 141 -11.22 3.40 12.41
N LEU A 142 -12.30 3.78 13.09
CA LEU A 142 -13.42 2.90 13.39
C LEU A 142 -14.48 3.08 12.31
N ILE A 143 -14.72 2.04 11.53
CA ILE A 143 -15.71 2.02 10.46
C ILE A 143 -16.98 1.35 10.97
N GLU A 144 -18.14 1.94 10.67
CA GLU A 144 -19.46 1.33 10.88
C GLU A 144 -20.03 0.90 9.52
N ALA A 145 -20.21 -0.41 9.33
CA ALA A 145 -20.81 -1.00 8.14
C ALA A 145 -22.32 -0.71 8.07
N ALA A 146 -22.93 -0.98 6.92
CA ALA A 146 -24.37 -0.76 6.70
C ALA A 146 -25.26 -1.60 7.64
N ASP A 147 -24.79 -2.76 8.07
CA ASP A 147 -25.47 -3.63 9.05
C ASP A 147 -25.22 -3.21 10.51
N GLY A 148 -24.50 -2.10 10.74
CA GLY A 148 -24.19 -1.57 12.06
C GLY A 148 -22.97 -2.20 12.73
N LYS A 149 -22.34 -3.23 12.14
CA LYS A 149 -21.09 -3.79 12.67
C LYS A 149 -19.98 -2.75 12.60
N GLN A 150 -19.14 -2.75 13.63
CA GLN A 150 -17.99 -1.86 13.70
C GLN A 150 -16.69 -2.64 13.55
N GLU A 151 -15.77 -2.10 12.77
CA GLU A 151 -14.43 -2.65 12.60
C GLU A 151 -13.39 -1.54 12.64
N ALA A 152 -12.28 -1.80 13.33
CA ALA A 152 -11.18 -0.86 13.45
C ALA A 152 -10.07 -1.17 12.44
N PHE A 153 -9.56 -0.13 11.79
CA PHE A 153 -8.46 -0.19 10.84
C PHE A 153 -7.37 0.81 11.22
N MET A 154 -6.12 0.36 11.25
CA MET A 154 -4.95 1.20 11.38
C MET A 154 -4.43 1.59 10.00
N PHE A 155 -4.53 2.86 9.65
CA PHE A 155 -3.89 3.42 8.46
C PHE A 155 -2.43 3.73 8.77
N ILE A 156 -1.52 3.21 7.94
CA ILE A 156 -0.08 3.37 8.07
C ILE A 156 0.44 4.07 6.82
N LEU A 157 1.00 5.27 7.00
CA LEU A 157 1.52 6.09 5.91
C LEU A 157 3.01 6.35 6.11
N THR A 158 3.73 6.41 4.99
CA THR A 158 5.14 6.79 4.95
C THR A 158 5.36 7.91 3.93
N LYS A 159 6.13 8.93 4.30
CA LYS A 159 6.58 9.99 3.38
C LYS A 159 7.72 9.47 2.51
N GLN A 160 7.50 9.35 1.21
CA GLN A 160 8.42 8.68 0.29
C GLN A 160 9.74 9.44 0.13
N ARG A 161 10.88 8.73 0.15
CA ARG A 161 12.23 9.36 0.19
C ARG A 161 12.80 9.69 -1.19
N LYS A 162 12.41 8.94 -2.22
CA LYS A 162 13.02 8.98 -3.56
C LYS A 162 12.00 8.60 -4.65
N GLY A 163 12.41 8.72 -5.91
CA GLY A 163 11.59 8.40 -7.08
C GLY A 163 10.53 9.46 -7.37
N THR A 164 9.61 9.13 -8.28
CA THR A 164 8.55 10.04 -8.76
C THR A 164 7.66 10.58 -7.63
N TYR A 165 7.48 9.79 -6.56
CA TYR A 165 6.66 10.16 -5.41
C TYR A 165 7.45 10.81 -4.27
N LYS A 166 8.72 11.20 -4.49
CA LYS A 166 9.55 11.84 -3.44
C LYS A 166 8.77 12.95 -2.74
N ASP A 167 8.73 12.89 -1.42
CA ASP A 167 8.06 13.78 -0.48
C ASP A 167 6.52 13.74 -0.48
N CYS A 168 5.88 12.85 -1.24
CA CYS A 168 4.47 12.53 -1.06
C CYS A 168 4.27 11.61 0.16
N TRP A 169 3.17 11.82 0.89
CA TRP A 169 2.66 10.84 1.84
C TRP A 169 1.87 9.76 1.08
N MET A 170 2.17 8.49 1.37
CA MET A 170 1.54 7.34 0.69
C MET A 170 1.27 6.23 1.70
N THR A 171 0.26 5.40 1.41
CA THR A 171 -0.18 4.31 2.27
C THR A 171 0.77 3.12 2.16
N GLU A 172 1.43 2.80 3.26
CA GLU A 172 2.27 1.61 3.40
C GLU A 172 1.43 0.37 3.76
N GLY A 173 0.30 0.56 4.45
CA GLY A 173 -0.63 -0.51 4.76
C GLY A 173 -1.91 -0.02 5.45
N ILE A 174 -2.94 -0.85 5.42
CA ILE A 174 -4.16 -0.71 6.22
C ILE A 174 -4.37 -2.04 6.93
N ALA A 175 -4.20 -2.05 8.24
CA ALA A 175 -4.30 -3.26 9.05
C ALA A 175 -5.63 -3.27 9.81
N ARG A 176 -6.39 -4.36 9.70
CA ARG A 176 -7.55 -4.60 10.58
C ARG A 176 -7.01 -4.81 12.00
N VAL A 177 -7.57 -4.07 12.96
CA VAL A 177 -7.25 -4.24 14.37
C VAL A 177 -8.23 -5.26 14.92
N GLU A 178 -7.74 -6.46 15.22
CA GLU A 178 -8.55 -7.47 15.88
C GLU A 178 -8.89 -6.99 17.29
N GLU A 179 -10.15 -7.11 17.68
CA GLU A 179 -10.52 -6.97 19.08
C GLU A 179 -9.85 -8.12 19.84
N ALA A 180 -8.93 -7.78 20.76
CA ALA A 180 -8.50 -8.75 21.74
C ALA A 180 -9.77 -9.22 22.49
N PRO A 181 -10.01 -10.53 22.64
CA PRO A 181 -11.12 -10.98 23.46
C PRO A 181 -10.92 -10.39 24.84
N MET A 182 -11.84 -9.53 25.27
CA MET A 182 -11.92 -9.09 26.65
C MET A 182 -12.27 -10.32 27.47
N THR A 183 -11.27 -11.09 27.86
CA THR A 183 -11.40 -11.96 29.03
C THR A 183 -11.52 -11.03 30.21
N SER A 184 -12.76 -10.70 30.58
CA SER A 184 -13.09 -10.17 31.88
C SER A 184 -12.51 -11.15 32.90
N ARG A 185 -11.35 -10.83 33.47
CA ARG A 185 -10.93 -11.45 34.72
C ARG A 185 -11.88 -10.93 35.79
N LEU A 186 -12.97 -11.67 35.98
CA LEU A 186 -13.70 -11.74 37.24
C LEU A 186 -12.89 -12.59 38.21
#